data_AF-A0A9E4SR85-F1
#
_entry.id   AF-A0A9E4SR85-F1
#
_cell.length_a   1.000
_cell.length_b   1.000
_cell.length_c   1.000
_cell.angle_alpha   90.00
_cell.angle_beta   90.00
_cell.angle_gamma   90.00
#
_symmetry.space_group_name_H-M   'P 1'
#
loop_
_entity.id
_entity.type
_entity.pdbx_description
1 polymer ?
#
loop_
_entity_poly.entity_id
_entity_poly.type
_entity_poly.pdbx_seq_one_letter_code
_entity_poly.pdbx_strand_id
1 'polypeptide(L)' 'DEAELPFPLSVQISVSLLRNVDHGDVIAETTLTHAGRRLMVADSQIKDEDGRLLATMTSTHIVARR' A
#
# COMPACT_ATOMS: atom_id res chain seq x y z
N ASP A 1 -17.97 14.89 -15.02
CA ASP A 1 -17.04 15.54 -14.07
C ASP A 1 -16.49 14.54 -13.08
N GLU A 2 -15.42 13.85 -13.44
CA GLU A 2 -14.59 13.18 -12.44
C GLU A 2 -13.73 14.27 -11.79
N ALA A 3 -14.01 14.59 -10.53
CA ALA A 3 -13.14 15.46 -9.77
C ALA A 3 -11.75 14.81 -9.70
N GLU A 4 -10.73 15.48 -10.24
CA GLU A 4 -9.34 15.04 -10.17
C GLU A 4 -8.98 14.82 -8.70
N LEU A 5 -8.91 13.55 -8.29
CA LEU A 5 -8.58 13.21 -6.91
C LEU A 5 -7.14 13.68 -6.64
N PRO A 6 -6.89 14.35 -5.51
CA PRO A 6 -5.55 14.84 -5.20
C PRO A 6 -4.56 13.67 -5.13
N PHE A 7 -3.41 13.83 -5.77
CA PHE A 7 -2.35 12.82 -5.81
C PHE A 7 -1.82 12.53 -4.39
N PRO A 8 -1.87 11.27 -3.91
CA PRO A 8 -1.31 10.90 -2.62
C PRO A 8 0.20 10.73 -2.73
N LEU A 9 0.96 11.68 -2.18
CA LEU A 9 2.42 11.60 -2.12
C LEU A 9 2.84 10.70 -0.96
N SER A 10 3.44 9.55 -1.24
CA SER A 10 4.04 8.71 -0.20
C SER A 10 5.21 9.43 0.46
N VAL A 11 5.18 9.53 1.78
CA VAL A 11 6.23 10.17 2.59
C VAL A 11 6.95 9.20 3.51
N GLN A 12 6.39 8.01 3.73
CA GLN A 12 7.01 6.96 4.52
C GLN A 12 6.48 5.60 4.06
N ILE A 13 7.38 4.63 3.93
CA ILE A 13 7.06 3.24 3.65
C ILE A 13 7.85 2.38 4.64
N SER A 14 7.20 1.39 5.23
CA SER A 14 7.84 0.34 6.01
C SER A 14 7.41 -1.00 5.44
N VAL A 15 8.37 -1.89 5.18
CA VAL A 15 8.13 -3.23 4.65
C VAL A 15 8.85 -4.24 5.52
N SER A 16 8.17 -5.32 5.88
CA SER A 16 8.79 -6.50 6.50
C SER A 16 8.64 -7.68 5.57
N LEU A 17 9.77 -8.17 5.07
CA LEU A 17 9.84 -9.39 4.26
C LEU A 17 9.84 -10.61 5.20
N LEU A 18 8.87 -11.48 5.03
CA LEU A 18 8.67 -12.67 5.86
C LEU A 18 9.13 -13.94 5.13
N ARG A 19 9.05 -13.96 3.80
CA ARG A 19 9.40 -15.11 2.97
C ARG A 19 9.88 -14.67 1.59
N ASN A 20 10.86 -15.40 1.04
CA ASN A 20 11.33 -15.25 -0.33
C ASN A 20 10.50 -16.10 -1.31
N VAL A 21 10.38 -15.63 -2.54
CA VAL A 21 9.85 -16.36 -3.68
C VAL A 21 10.72 -16.05 -4.89
N ASP A 22 10.94 -17.02 -5.77
CA ASP A 22 11.82 -16.90 -6.94
C ASP A 22 11.09 -17.13 -8.28
N HIS A 23 9.80 -17.42 -8.25
CA HIS A 23 8.94 -17.61 -9.42
C HIS A 23 7.48 -17.24 -9.13
N GLY A 24 6.66 -17.12 -10.17
CA GLY A 24 5.24 -16.79 -10.06
C GLY A 24 4.99 -15.29 -9.82
N ASP A 25 3.73 -14.96 -9.54
CA ASP A 25 3.28 -13.58 -9.35
C ASP A 25 3.27 -13.15 -7.88
N VAL A 26 3.54 -11.86 -7.66
CA VAL A 26 3.44 -11.22 -6.35
C VAL A 26 2.25 -10.25 -6.36
N ILE A 27 1.26 -10.53 -5.50
CA ILE A 27 -0.01 -9.81 -5.45
C ILE A 27 -0.05 -8.99 -4.16
N ALA A 28 -0.27 -7.68 -4.28
CA ALA A 28 -0.42 -6.78 -3.15
C ALA A 28 -1.89 -6.37 -2.98
N GLU A 29 -2.49 -6.77 -1.86
CA GLU A 29 -3.83 -6.33 -1.46
C GLU A 29 -3.70 -5.25 -0.41
N THR A 30 -4.33 -4.09 -0.63
CA THR A 30 -4.15 -2.90 0.21
C THR A 30 -5.48 -2.45 0.80
N THR A 31 -5.47 -2.12 2.09
CA THR A 31 -6.58 -1.48 2.80
C THR A 31 -6.13 -0.14 3.36
N LEU A 32 -6.93 0.92 3.13
CA LEU A 32 -6.73 2.19 3.81
C LEU A 32 -7.15 2.05 5.28
N THR A 33 -6.17 2.04 6.18
CA THR A 33 -6.43 2.02 7.63
C THR A 33 -6.71 3.42 8.17
N HIS A 34 -6.28 4.46 7.46
CA HIS A 34 -6.67 5.84 7.71
C HIS A 34 -6.85 6.62 6.41
N ALA A 35 -7.96 7.34 6.28
CA ALA A 35 -8.28 8.16 5.10
C ALA A 35 -8.71 9.59 5.50
N GLY A 36 -7.74 10.38 5.94
CA GLY A 36 -7.95 11.76 6.33
C GLY A 36 -7.85 12.75 5.16
N ARG A 37 -8.23 14.01 5.41
CA ARG A 37 -8.19 15.08 4.39
C ARG A 37 -6.77 15.42 3.89
N ARG A 38 -5.75 15.24 4.74
CA ARG A 38 -4.34 15.61 4.48
C ARG A 38 -3.37 14.45 4.58
N LEU A 39 -3.78 13.35 5.22
CA LEU A 39 -2.93 12.21 5.51
C LEU A 39 -3.73 10.93 5.28
N MET A 40 -3.13 9.97 4.59
CA MET A 40 -3.67 8.64 4.38
C MET A 40 -2.66 7.62 4.86
N VAL A 41 -3.13 6.53 5.46
CA VAL A 41 -2.32 5.38 5.84
C VAL A 41 -2.92 4.16 5.19
N ALA A 42 -2.09 3.37 4.53
CA ALA A 42 -2.47 2.15 3.84
C ALA A 42 -1.62 1.00 4.35
N ASP A 43 -2.30 -0.07 4.76
CA ASP A 43 -1.67 -1.34 5.09
C ASP A 43 -1.90 -2.32 3.93
N SER A 44 -0.83 -3.01 3.53
CA SER A 44 -0.85 -3.96 2.44
C SER A 44 -0.33 -5.32 2.89
N GLN A 45 -1.03 -6.36 2.46
CA GLN A 45 -0.53 -7.74 2.49
C GLN A 45 -0.03 -8.10 1.11
N ILE A 46 1.21 -8.58 1.05
CA ILE A 46 1.84 -9.01 -0.19
C ILE A 46 1.92 -10.53 -0.15
N LYS A 47 1.27 -11.20 -1.10
CA LYS A 47 1.13 -12.66 -1.17
C LYS A 47 1.63 -13.19 -2.52
N ASP A 48 1.94 -14.48 -2.59
CA ASP A 48 2.07 -15.19 -3.87
C ASP A 48 0.70 -15.61 -4.42
N GLU A 49 0.68 -16.21 -5.61
CA GLU A 49 -0.53 -16.76 -6.26
C GLU A 49 -1.22 -17.87 -5.46
N ASP A 50 -0.48 -18.58 -4.59
CA ASP A 50 -1.01 -19.58 -3.66
C ASP A 50 -1.61 -18.93 -2.37
N GLY A 51 -1.57 -17.60 -2.27
CA GLY A 51 -2.08 -16.85 -1.13
C GLY A 51 -1.17 -16.85 0.10
N ARG A 52 0.08 -17.31 -0.02
CA ARG A 52 1.05 -17.31 1.09
C ARG A 52 1.59 -15.90 1.29
N LEU A 53 1.58 -15.42 2.53
CA LEU A 53 2.10 -14.09 2.87
C LEU A 53 3.62 -14.04 2.70
N LEU A 54 4.07 -13.15 1.83
CA LEU A 54 5.49 -12.89 1.52
C LEU A 54 6.01 -11.69 2.31
N ALA A 55 5.23 -10.61 2.39
CA ALA A 55 5.60 -9.40 3.11
C ALA A 55 4.36 -8.65 3.63
N THR A 56 4.58 -7.82 4.65
CA THR A 56 3.62 -6.80 5.08
C THR A 56 4.20 -5.42 4.82
N MET A 57 3.38 -4.49 4.37
CA MET A 57 3.77 -3.11 4.14
C MET A 57 2.80 -2.15 4.81
N THR A 58 3.32 -1.09 5.41
CA THR A 58 2.55 0.09 5.78
C THR A 58 3.12 1.28 5.03
N SER A 59 2.26 2.10 4.44
CA SER A 59 2.63 3.33 3.74
C SER A 59 1.82 4.52 4.23
N THR A 60 2.48 5.64 4.43
CA THR A 60 1.88 6.91 4.84
C THR A 60 2.00 7.92 3.70
N HIS A 61 0.89 8.56 3.36
CA HIS A 61 0.79 9.49 2.24
C HIS A 61 0.29 10.85 2.71
N ILE A 62 0.87 11.92 2.18
CA ILE A 62 0.33 13.28 2.28
C ILE A 62 -0.54 13.54 1.05
N VAL A 63 -1.73 14.07 1.30
CA VAL A 63 -2.67 14.46 0.25
C VAL A 63 -2.66 15.98 0.15
N ALA A 64 -1.98 16.50 -0.89
CA ALA A 64 -1.99 17.92 -1.19
C ALA A 64 -3.27 18.27 -1.97
N ARG A 65 -4.14 19.09 -1.39
CA ARG A 65 -5.22 19.72 -2.16
C ARG A 65 -4.65 20.95 -2.86
N ARG A 66 -4.88 21.06 -4.18
CA ARG A 66 -4.76 22.34 -4.89
C ARG A 66 -5.87 23.29 -4.44
#